data_AF-A0A8C3EL42-F1
#
_entry.id   AF-A0A8C3EL42-F1
#
_cell.length_a   1.000
_cell.length_b   1.000
_cell.length_c   1.000
_cell.angle_alpha   90.00
_cell.angle_beta   90.00
_cell.angle_gamma   90.00
#
_symmetry.space_group_name_H-M   'P 1'
#
loop_
_entity.id
_entity.type
_entity.pdbx_description
1 polymer ?
#
loop_
_entity_poly.entity_id
_entity_poly.type
_entity_poly.pdbx_seq_one_letter_code
_entity_poly.pdbx_strand_id
1 'polypeptide(L)'
;MERAGPEAGPRRDEDEEEEEEEEEGSREEAEDGAADEEDEDEDEERAEGVAGRFLALERALSEQLRALPPPGPPVALVYAPLEYAWEPHRDFVRRYCRGPKAVLFLGMNPGPFGMAQTGVPFGEAWHVREWLRVSGSVLKPPQEHPKRPVLGLRCPRAEVSGARFWGLIRSLCPDPRAFFRHCFVHNLCPLLFLAASGRNVPPPELRAPERERLLGPCGAALAAAVVALRVRLVVALGRVAELRARRALAAAGLAVPVRALPHPSPRNPRANRGWEGAARARLGEIGVLRLLGVREGARLGSGGMEVGGAVPQFPLPGTGGKGAGGSLCQFDQLGAGEKGIDGALPQFPQAEKDLGHHYRAEDESLPQFPQLGIGRKEDGAALSQFDQLGTGGQGIDGALPQFPHSGAGEREVGGSLPQFPHSGGGLGLL
;
A
#
# COMPACT_ATOMS: atom_id res chain seq x y z
N MET A 1 -24.54 -71.39 57.52
CA MET A 1 -25.53 -72.34 56.97
C MET A 1 -24.95 -72.88 55.67
N GLU A 2 -24.98 -74.20 55.47
CA GLU A 2 -24.91 -74.99 54.22
C GLU A 2 -24.21 -74.41 52.97
N ARG A 3 -23.30 -75.06 52.20
CA ARG A 3 -22.48 -76.31 52.21
C ARG A 3 -21.38 -76.06 51.12
N ALA A 4 -20.17 -76.61 51.07
CA ALA A 4 -19.31 -77.40 51.98
C ALA A 4 -17.83 -77.29 51.46
N GLY A 5 -16.87 -78.01 52.05
CA GLY A 5 -15.50 -78.23 51.49
C GLY A 5 -15.30 -79.70 51.03
N PRO A 6 -14.06 -80.24 50.94
CA PRO A 6 -12.74 -79.65 51.24
C PRO A 6 -11.61 -79.98 50.22
N GLU A 7 -10.35 -79.55 50.51
CA GLU A 7 -9.02 -80.23 50.29
C GLU A 7 -8.63 -80.86 48.92
N ALA A 8 -7.37 -80.93 48.43
CA ALA A 8 -6.03 -80.45 48.84
C ALA A 8 -5.08 -80.42 47.60
N GLY A 9 -3.83 -79.91 47.72
CA GLY A 9 -2.80 -79.89 46.63
C GLY A 9 -2.08 -81.24 46.40
N PRO A 10 -0.78 -81.33 45.99
CA PRO A 10 0.22 -80.26 45.71
C PRO A 10 1.24 -80.57 44.54
N ARG A 11 2.32 -79.75 44.38
CA ARG A 11 3.62 -80.04 43.65
C ARG A 11 3.54 -80.07 42.10
N ARG A 12 4.62 -79.91 41.29
CA ARG A 12 6.06 -79.57 41.46
C ARG A 12 6.65 -79.00 40.13
N ASP A 13 7.94 -78.67 40.15
CA ASP A 13 8.81 -78.09 39.10
C ASP A 13 9.17 -79.05 37.93
N GLU A 14 10.11 -78.61 37.06
CA GLU A 14 10.70 -79.22 35.83
C GLU A 14 9.94 -78.81 34.53
N ASP A 15 10.46 -77.87 33.73
CA ASP A 15 11.63 -77.91 32.80
C ASP A 15 11.24 -78.48 31.42
N GLU A 16 11.06 -77.61 30.42
CA GLU A 16 11.12 -77.93 28.99
C GLU A 16 11.59 -76.68 28.21
N GLU A 17 12.73 -76.82 27.52
CA GLU A 17 13.30 -75.82 26.60
C GLU A 17 12.61 -75.97 25.23
N GLU A 18 12.43 -74.87 24.48
CA GLU A 18 12.87 -74.69 23.07
C GLU A 18 12.18 -73.48 22.37
N GLU A 19 12.77 -73.12 21.23
CA GLU A 19 12.31 -72.23 20.15
C GLU A 19 12.50 -70.70 20.32
N GLU A 20 13.49 -70.22 19.56
CA GLU A 20 13.73 -68.81 19.21
C GLU A 20 12.71 -68.36 18.17
N GLU A 21 12.00 -67.25 18.37
CA GLU A 21 11.42 -66.46 17.27
C GLU A 21 11.66 -64.95 17.48
N GLU A 22 11.79 -64.24 16.37
CA GLU A 22 12.33 -62.89 16.24
C GLU A 22 11.32 -61.80 16.65
N GLU A 23 11.75 -60.77 17.38
CA GLU A 23 10.97 -59.52 17.52
C GLU A 23 11.86 -58.26 17.45
N GLU A 24 12.58 -58.08 16.34
CA GLU A 24 13.00 -56.73 15.90
C GLU A 24 11.77 -55.98 15.35
N GLY A 25 10.98 -55.39 16.24
CA GLY A 25 9.68 -54.77 15.93
C GLY A 25 9.59 -53.27 16.25
N SER A 26 9.74 -52.43 15.23
CA SER A 26 9.31 -51.01 15.20
C SER A 26 9.78 -50.10 16.34
N ARG A 27 10.96 -49.48 16.17
CA ARG A 27 11.30 -48.19 16.78
C ARG A 27 11.72 -47.15 15.73
N GLU A 28 10.92 -47.03 14.67
CA GLU A 28 11.13 -46.09 13.55
C GLU A 28 9.83 -45.34 13.18
N GLU A 29 9.18 -44.68 14.15
CA GLU A 29 8.16 -43.65 13.88
C GLU A 29 8.30 -42.50 14.89
N ALA A 30 9.34 -41.67 14.75
CA ALA A 30 9.53 -40.47 15.57
C ALA A 30 10.39 -39.34 14.96
N GLU A 31 11.16 -39.57 13.88
CA GLU A 31 12.14 -38.60 13.38
C GLU A 31 11.70 -37.79 12.14
N ASP A 32 10.74 -38.29 11.35
CA ASP A 32 10.26 -37.60 10.14
C ASP A 32 9.38 -36.35 10.41
N GLY A 33 8.99 -36.08 11.65
CA GLY A 33 8.15 -34.93 12.02
C GLY A 33 8.92 -33.64 12.36
N ALA A 34 10.21 -33.73 12.72
CA ALA A 34 10.96 -32.58 13.22
C ALA A 34 11.48 -31.66 12.10
N ALA A 35 11.84 -32.23 10.94
CA ALA A 35 12.36 -31.46 9.82
C ALA A 35 11.30 -30.56 9.17
N ASP A 36 10.06 -31.05 9.05
CA ASP A 36 8.93 -30.26 8.51
C ASP A 36 8.53 -29.11 9.46
N GLU A 37 8.61 -29.30 10.79
CA GLU A 37 8.32 -28.23 11.77
C GLU A 37 9.42 -27.14 11.78
N GLU A 38 10.70 -27.50 11.71
CA GLU A 38 11.81 -26.52 11.63
C GLU A 38 11.77 -25.68 10.33
N ASP A 39 11.49 -26.31 9.18
CA ASP A 39 11.34 -25.60 7.89
C ASP A 39 10.08 -24.69 7.87
N GLU A 40 8.96 -25.08 8.50
CA GLU A 40 7.77 -24.23 8.61
C GLU A 40 8.01 -23.00 9.50
N ASP A 41 8.73 -23.14 10.62
CA ASP A 41 9.08 -22.04 11.52
C ASP A 41 10.03 -21.02 10.85
N GLU A 42 11.06 -21.47 10.11
CA GLU A 42 11.93 -20.57 9.34
C GLU A 42 11.14 -19.75 8.28
N ASP A 43 10.19 -20.38 7.58
CA ASP A 43 9.38 -19.70 6.56
C ASP A 43 8.30 -18.78 7.19
N GLU A 44 7.81 -19.08 8.41
CA GLU A 44 7.00 -18.17 9.25
C GLU A 44 7.81 -16.91 9.68
N GLU A 45 9.01 -17.09 10.25
CA GLU A 45 9.88 -15.98 10.65
C GLU A 45 10.26 -15.10 9.45
N ARG A 46 10.66 -15.73 8.34
CA ARG A 46 10.98 -15.04 7.09
C ARG A 46 9.79 -14.26 6.53
N ALA A 47 8.59 -14.83 6.63
CA ALA A 47 7.35 -14.20 6.20
C ALA A 47 7.02 -12.96 7.03
N GLU A 48 7.09 -13.05 8.36
CA GLU A 48 6.92 -11.91 9.26
C GLU A 48 8.04 -10.88 9.06
N GLY A 49 9.27 -11.30 8.75
CA GLY A 49 10.38 -10.42 8.39
C GLY A 49 10.13 -9.60 7.12
N VAL A 50 9.55 -10.17 6.06
CA VAL A 50 9.18 -9.41 4.84
C VAL A 50 8.00 -8.47 5.11
N ALA A 51 6.95 -8.94 5.79
CA ALA A 51 5.79 -8.12 6.14
C ALA A 51 6.18 -6.96 7.07
N GLY A 52 6.99 -7.22 8.10
CA GLY A 52 7.52 -6.26 9.06
C GLY A 52 8.36 -5.17 8.40
N ARG A 53 9.29 -5.53 7.49
CA ARG A 53 10.05 -4.55 6.69
C ARG A 53 9.15 -3.65 5.85
N PHE A 54 8.11 -4.21 5.21
CA PHE A 54 7.15 -3.41 4.42
C PHE A 54 6.36 -2.43 5.30
N LEU A 55 5.82 -2.90 6.43
CA LEU A 55 5.09 -2.07 7.40
C LEU A 55 5.97 -0.97 8.01
N ALA A 56 7.28 -1.24 8.22
CA ALA A 56 8.23 -0.24 8.69
C ALA A 56 8.45 0.89 7.66
N LEU A 57 8.54 0.56 6.36
CA LEU A 57 8.62 1.55 5.29
C LEU A 57 7.34 2.41 5.21
N GLU A 58 6.16 1.81 5.38
CA GLU A 58 4.89 2.55 5.39
C GLU A 58 4.72 3.46 6.62
N ARG A 59 5.25 3.06 7.78
CA ARG A 59 5.32 3.92 8.98
C ARG A 59 6.27 5.10 8.78
N ALA A 60 7.49 4.84 8.32
CA ALA A 60 8.48 5.89 8.02
C ALA A 60 7.95 6.89 6.98
N LEU A 61 7.26 6.41 5.92
CA LEU A 61 6.58 7.29 4.98
C LEU A 61 5.47 8.10 5.65
N SER A 62 4.65 7.48 6.49
CA SER A 62 3.55 8.16 7.19
C SER A 62 4.06 9.26 8.12
N GLU A 63 5.17 9.04 8.82
CA GLU A 63 5.84 10.04 9.65
C GLU A 63 6.40 11.20 8.81
N GLN A 64 7.11 10.91 7.71
CA GLN A 64 7.60 11.93 6.79
C GLN A 64 6.47 12.78 6.20
N LEU A 65 5.36 12.15 5.82
CA LEU A 65 4.19 12.85 5.27
C LEU A 65 3.46 13.69 6.33
N ARG A 66 3.41 13.24 7.59
CA ARG A 66 2.84 13.99 8.72
C ARG A 66 3.65 15.24 9.05
N ALA A 67 4.96 15.21 8.83
CA ALA A 67 5.85 16.36 9.03
C ALA A 67 5.76 17.41 7.89
N LEU A 68 5.09 17.11 6.77
CA LEU A 68 4.91 18.09 5.69
C LEU A 68 3.85 19.14 6.04
N PRO A 69 4.03 20.41 5.61
CA PRO A 69 2.97 21.40 5.70
C PRO A 69 1.75 20.99 4.86
N PRO A 70 0.51 21.36 5.26
CA PRO A 70 -0.70 20.99 4.54
C PRO A 70 -0.66 21.41 3.05
N PRO A 71 -1.27 20.64 2.13
CA PRO A 71 -1.26 20.98 0.69
C PRO A 71 -1.99 22.27 0.31
N GLY A 72 -2.71 22.92 1.23
CA GLY A 72 -3.47 24.15 0.95
C GLY A 72 -4.63 23.97 -0.05
N PRO A 73 -5.30 25.08 -0.43
CA PRO A 73 -6.46 25.03 -1.31
C PRO A 73 -6.15 24.41 -2.69
N PRO A 74 -6.99 23.50 -3.21
CA PRO A 74 -8.39 23.26 -2.81
C PRO A 74 -8.59 22.21 -1.71
N VAL A 75 -7.52 21.69 -1.09
CA VAL A 75 -7.64 20.75 0.05
C VAL A 75 -8.10 21.49 1.30
N ALA A 76 -9.12 20.94 1.96
CA ALA A 76 -9.59 21.37 3.27
C ALA A 76 -9.37 20.29 4.35
N LEU A 77 -9.34 19.02 3.96
CA LEU A 77 -9.19 17.88 4.87
C LEU A 77 -8.28 16.81 4.26
N VAL A 78 -7.49 16.16 5.12
CA VAL A 78 -6.59 15.07 4.77
C VAL A 78 -6.94 13.86 5.63
N TYR A 79 -7.13 12.70 5.02
CA TYR A 79 -7.33 11.43 5.71
C TYR A 79 -6.10 10.55 5.49
N ALA A 80 -5.55 9.98 6.58
CA ALA A 80 -4.46 9.01 6.58
C ALA A 80 -4.95 7.63 7.04
N PRO A 81 -5.40 6.73 6.14
CA PRO A 81 -5.95 5.43 6.51
C PRO A 81 -4.91 4.51 7.18
N LEU A 82 -3.61 4.72 6.92
CA LEU A 82 -2.54 4.00 7.62
C LEU A 82 -2.39 4.41 9.10
N GLU A 83 -3.10 5.44 9.57
CA GLU A 83 -3.20 5.78 10.98
C GLU A 83 -4.47 5.17 11.59
N TYR A 84 -5.66 5.55 11.09
CA TYR A 84 -6.93 5.16 11.70
C TYR A 84 -7.45 3.76 11.30
N ALA A 85 -6.96 3.19 10.19
CA ALA A 85 -7.30 1.83 9.72
C ALA A 85 -6.05 0.91 9.72
N TRP A 86 -5.10 1.16 10.63
CA TRP A 86 -3.85 0.42 10.72
C TRP A 86 -4.04 -1.08 10.99
N GLU A 87 -5.02 -1.48 11.80
CA GLU A 87 -5.24 -2.90 12.12
C GLU A 87 -5.59 -3.77 10.90
N PRO A 88 -6.65 -3.48 10.11
CA PRO A 88 -6.96 -4.24 8.91
C PRO A 88 -5.89 -4.07 7.82
N HIS A 89 -5.20 -2.93 7.78
CA HIS A 89 -4.05 -2.77 6.90
C HIS A 89 -2.90 -3.73 7.28
N ARG A 90 -2.56 -3.84 8.57
CA ARG A 90 -1.54 -4.76 9.08
C ARG A 90 -1.95 -6.23 8.88
N ASP A 91 -3.21 -6.60 9.12
CA ASP A 91 -3.71 -7.96 8.81
C ASP A 91 -3.57 -8.27 7.32
N PHE A 92 -3.97 -7.34 6.43
CA PHE A 92 -3.75 -7.48 4.99
C PHE A 92 -2.27 -7.70 4.62
N VAL A 93 -1.34 -6.90 5.16
CA VAL A 93 0.08 -7.04 4.86
C VAL A 93 0.64 -8.34 5.43
N ARG A 94 0.40 -8.70 6.70
CA ARG A 94 0.88 -9.96 7.29
C ARG A 94 0.34 -11.19 6.57
N ARG A 95 -0.95 -11.19 6.22
CA ARG A 95 -1.61 -12.31 5.52
C ARG A 95 -1.07 -12.55 4.11
N TYR A 96 -0.65 -11.50 3.40
CA TYR A 96 -0.38 -11.57 1.96
C TYR A 96 1.02 -11.12 1.53
N CYS A 97 1.83 -10.55 2.42
CA CYS A 97 3.20 -10.10 2.16
C CYS A 97 4.28 -11.04 2.75
N ARG A 98 3.93 -12.32 2.95
CA ARG A 98 4.76 -13.40 3.52
C ARG A 98 6.03 -13.80 2.72
N GLY A 99 6.57 -12.93 1.88
CA GLY A 99 7.71 -13.29 1.01
C GLY A 99 7.86 -12.37 -0.19
N PRO A 100 8.87 -12.59 -1.05
CA PRO A 100 9.09 -11.83 -2.29
C PRO A 100 7.84 -11.74 -3.18
N LYS A 101 7.75 -10.67 -3.98
CA LYS A 101 6.60 -10.37 -4.83
C LYS A 101 7.10 -9.96 -6.21
N ALA A 102 7.08 -10.90 -7.16
CA ALA A 102 7.53 -10.66 -8.54
C ALA A 102 6.82 -9.47 -9.21
N VAL A 103 5.54 -9.21 -8.87
CA VAL A 103 4.72 -8.15 -9.48
C VAL A 103 4.11 -7.24 -8.41
N LEU A 104 4.31 -5.93 -8.53
CA LEU A 104 3.63 -4.92 -7.70
C LEU A 104 2.57 -4.17 -8.51
N PHE A 105 1.30 -4.33 -8.13
CA PHE A 105 0.20 -3.52 -8.64
C PHE A 105 0.15 -2.19 -7.87
N LEU A 106 0.29 -1.08 -8.60
CA LEU A 106 0.42 0.25 -7.99
C LEU A 106 -0.76 1.16 -8.36
N GLY A 107 -1.58 1.49 -7.37
CA GLY A 107 -2.57 2.55 -7.43
C GLY A 107 -1.97 3.95 -7.13
N MET A 108 -2.77 4.99 -7.32
CA MET A 108 -2.34 6.38 -7.07
C MET A 108 -2.44 6.76 -5.59
N ASN A 109 -3.65 6.72 -5.03
CA ASN A 109 -3.94 7.05 -3.63
C ASN A 109 -5.33 6.49 -3.23
N PRO A 110 -5.68 6.42 -1.93
CA PRO A 110 -6.97 5.93 -1.46
C PRO A 110 -8.17 6.59 -2.14
N GLY A 111 -9.17 5.77 -2.49
CA GLY A 111 -10.52 6.23 -2.76
C GLY A 111 -11.35 6.36 -1.46
N PRO A 112 -12.38 7.23 -1.43
CA PRO A 112 -13.13 7.56 -0.23
C PRO A 112 -14.05 6.45 0.30
N PHE A 113 -14.31 5.40 -0.48
CA PHE A 113 -15.18 4.28 -0.10
C PHE A 113 -14.48 2.91 -0.13
N GLY A 114 -13.22 2.88 -0.58
CA GLY A 114 -12.33 1.73 -0.55
C GLY A 114 -11.31 1.85 0.58
N MET A 115 -10.04 2.09 0.24
CA MET A 115 -8.93 2.11 1.22
C MET A 115 -9.14 3.11 2.38
N ALA A 116 -9.85 4.24 2.17
CA ALA A 116 -10.19 5.17 3.26
C ALA A 116 -11.27 4.67 4.23
N GLN A 117 -11.84 3.48 3.98
CA GLN A 117 -12.77 2.77 4.86
C GLN A 117 -12.12 1.51 5.44
N THR A 118 -11.17 0.90 4.73
CA THR A 118 -10.72 -0.47 4.99
C THR A 118 -9.22 -0.63 5.27
N GLY A 119 -8.40 0.40 5.03
CA GLY A 119 -6.94 0.30 5.09
C GLY A 119 -6.30 -0.47 3.92
N VAL A 120 -7.08 -1.21 3.11
CA VAL A 120 -6.57 -2.05 2.02
C VAL A 120 -6.55 -1.30 0.68
N PRO A 121 -5.47 -1.33 -0.11
CA PRO A 121 -5.42 -0.75 -1.46
C PRO A 121 -6.54 -1.28 -2.37
N PHE A 122 -7.20 -0.38 -3.10
CA PHE A 122 -8.45 -0.70 -3.84
C PHE A 122 -9.54 -1.38 -3.00
N GLY A 123 -9.46 -1.34 -1.66
CA GLY A 123 -10.20 -2.20 -0.75
C GLY A 123 -11.66 -1.84 -0.59
N GLU A 124 -12.49 -2.20 -1.56
CA GLU A 124 -13.95 -2.21 -1.43
C GLU A 124 -14.38 -3.17 -0.31
N ALA A 125 -15.30 -2.72 0.55
CA ALA A 125 -15.56 -3.35 1.85
C ALA A 125 -16.04 -4.81 1.77
N TRP A 126 -16.85 -5.17 0.77
CA TRP A 126 -17.27 -6.56 0.58
C TRP A 126 -16.07 -7.45 0.20
N HIS A 127 -15.25 -7.05 -0.79
CA HIS A 127 -14.08 -7.86 -1.18
C HIS A 127 -13.05 -7.99 -0.05
N VAL A 128 -12.82 -6.92 0.73
CA VAL A 128 -11.89 -6.95 1.87
C VAL A 128 -12.35 -7.93 2.95
N ARG A 129 -13.63 -7.90 3.32
CA ARG A 129 -14.17 -8.73 4.41
C ARG A 129 -14.48 -10.17 3.98
N GLU A 130 -15.09 -10.35 2.81
CA GLU A 130 -15.63 -11.65 2.39
C GLU A 130 -14.66 -12.50 1.57
N TRP A 131 -13.75 -11.87 0.82
CA TRP A 131 -12.85 -12.59 -0.07
C TRP A 131 -11.40 -12.53 0.41
N LEU A 132 -10.88 -11.35 0.74
CA LEU A 132 -9.55 -11.19 1.35
C LEU A 132 -9.50 -11.63 2.82
N ARG A 133 -10.66 -11.82 3.47
CA ARG A 133 -10.79 -12.21 4.88
C ARG A 133 -9.98 -11.34 5.84
N VAL A 134 -9.88 -10.05 5.54
CA VAL A 134 -9.18 -9.04 6.35
C VAL A 134 -10.11 -8.50 7.44
N SER A 135 -9.55 -8.32 8.63
CA SER A 135 -10.21 -8.02 9.89
C SER A 135 -9.42 -6.99 10.71
N GLY A 136 -10.08 -6.33 11.65
CA GLY A 136 -9.48 -5.31 12.51
C GLY A 136 -10.41 -4.13 12.77
N SER A 137 -10.11 -3.33 13.78
CA SER A 137 -10.85 -2.11 14.06
C SER A 137 -10.47 -0.99 13.09
N VAL A 138 -11.43 -0.09 12.85
CA VAL A 138 -11.21 1.13 12.07
C VAL A 138 -11.70 2.31 12.91
N LEU A 139 -10.75 3.14 13.32
CA LEU A 139 -10.98 4.37 14.06
C LEU A 139 -11.41 5.50 13.10
N LYS A 140 -11.65 6.69 13.64
CA LYS A 140 -11.93 7.89 12.83
C LYS A 140 -10.65 8.70 12.59
N PRO A 141 -10.54 9.40 11.44
CA PRO A 141 -9.54 10.47 11.31
C PRO A 141 -9.86 11.60 12.30
N PRO A 142 -8.88 12.44 12.69
CA PRO A 142 -9.08 13.51 13.68
C PRO A 142 -10.20 14.51 13.35
N GLN A 143 -10.49 14.69 12.06
CA GLN A 143 -11.64 15.48 11.59
C GLN A 143 -12.29 14.78 10.38
N GLU A 144 -13.57 14.46 10.51
CA GLU A 144 -14.37 13.87 9.42
C GLU A 144 -15.14 14.95 8.65
N HIS A 145 -15.13 14.86 7.32
CA HIS A 145 -16.07 15.61 6.48
C HIS A 145 -17.46 14.94 6.57
N PRO A 146 -18.57 15.67 6.84
CA PRO A 146 -19.90 15.06 7.02
C PRO A 146 -20.39 14.20 5.83
N LYS A 147 -20.02 14.56 4.60
CA LYS A 147 -20.33 13.78 3.38
C LYS A 147 -19.37 12.60 3.12
N ARG A 148 -18.35 12.38 3.94
CA ARG A 148 -17.31 11.33 3.83
C ARG A 148 -16.98 10.72 5.20
N PRO A 149 -17.96 10.18 5.93
CA PRO A 149 -17.67 9.45 7.16
C PRO A 149 -16.86 8.19 6.84
N VAL A 150 -15.97 7.83 7.75
CA VAL A 150 -15.31 6.53 7.85
C VAL A 150 -16.22 5.60 8.66
N LEU A 151 -16.66 4.52 8.04
CA LEU A 151 -17.61 3.52 8.56
C LEU A 151 -16.98 2.12 8.66
N GLY A 152 -15.68 2.01 8.38
CA GLY A 152 -14.91 0.76 8.51
C GLY A 152 -15.27 -0.30 7.46
N LEU A 153 -14.95 -1.55 7.78
CA LEU A 153 -15.26 -2.77 7.01
C LEU A 153 -16.77 -3.05 6.82
N ARG A 154 -17.64 -2.20 7.40
CA ARG A 154 -19.10 -2.23 7.25
C ARG A 154 -19.65 -1.05 6.44
N CYS A 155 -18.79 -0.29 5.76
CA CYS A 155 -19.24 0.77 4.85
C CYS A 155 -20.22 0.21 3.79
N PRO A 156 -21.48 0.69 3.72
CA PRO A 156 -22.48 0.15 2.80
C PRO A 156 -22.30 0.63 1.34
N ARG A 157 -21.28 1.46 1.08
CA ARG A 157 -21.02 2.07 -0.23
C ARG A 157 -19.90 1.34 -0.93
N ALA A 158 -20.21 0.62 -2.00
CA ALA A 158 -19.20 0.01 -2.84
C ALA A 158 -18.32 1.06 -3.54
N GLU A 159 -16.99 0.89 -3.48
CA GLU A 159 -16.06 1.63 -4.33
C GLU A 159 -15.92 0.93 -5.68
N VAL A 160 -16.53 1.50 -6.73
CA VAL A 160 -16.56 0.92 -8.08
C VAL A 160 -15.17 0.56 -8.62
N SER A 161 -14.15 1.37 -8.33
CA SER A 161 -12.76 1.07 -8.72
C SER A 161 -12.24 -0.20 -8.05
N GLY A 162 -12.53 -0.36 -6.76
CA GLY A 162 -12.12 -1.51 -5.95
C GLY A 162 -12.89 -2.77 -6.30
N ALA A 163 -14.22 -2.68 -6.42
CA ALA A 163 -15.08 -3.77 -6.84
C ALA A 163 -14.67 -4.35 -8.21
N ARG A 164 -14.33 -3.48 -9.18
CA ARG A 164 -13.81 -3.91 -10.49
C ARG A 164 -12.44 -4.58 -10.36
N PHE A 165 -11.51 -3.97 -9.63
CA PHE A 165 -10.16 -4.50 -9.46
C PHE A 165 -10.17 -5.87 -8.78
N TRP A 166 -10.71 -5.97 -7.57
CA TRP A 166 -10.76 -7.22 -6.83
C TRP A 166 -11.71 -8.25 -7.46
N GLY A 167 -12.77 -7.82 -8.14
CA GLY A 167 -13.62 -8.70 -8.94
C GLY A 167 -12.86 -9.42 -10.06
N LEU A 168 -12.01 -8.70 -10.81
CA LEU A 168 -11.12 -9.30 -11.81
C LEU A 168 -10.08 -10.23 -11.17
N ILE A 169 -9.42 -9.81 -10.08
CA ILE A 169 -8.43 -10.67 -9.44
C ILE A 169 -9.09 -11.95 -8.91
N ARG A 170 -10.27 -11.87 -8.30
CA ARG A 170 -11.07 -13.02 -7.87
C ARG A 170 -11.54 -13.90 -9.04
N SER A 171 -11.85 -13.33 -10.21
CA SER A 171 -12.24 -14.10 -11.41
C SER A 171 -11.06 -14.81 -12.08
N LEU A 172 -9.82 -14.34 -11.83
CA LEU A 172 -8.57 -14.99 -12.22
C LEU A 172 -8.07 -16.01 -11.19
N CYS A 173 -8.21 -15.69 -9.91
CA CYS A 173 -7.70 -16.45 -8.77
C CYS A 173 -8.81 -16.52 -7.69
N PRO A 174 -9.62 -17.59 -7.67
CA PRO A 174 -10.71 -17.72 -6.69
C PRO A 174 -10.23 -17.72 -5.23
N ASP A 175 -9.07 -18.32 -4.96
CA ASP A 175 -8.31 -18.16 -3.71
C ASP A 175 -7.37 -16.94 -3.84
N PRO A 176 -7.43 -15.95 -2.92
CA PRO A 176 -6.50 -14.83 -2.92
C PRO A 176 -5.02 -15.27 -2.77
N ARG A 177 -4.70 -16.36 -2.06
CA ARG A 177 -3.30 -16.82 -1.88
C ARG A 177 -2.64 -17.13 -3.23
N ALA A 178 -3.38 -17.67 -4.20
CA ALA A 178 -2.86 -17.94 -5.54
C ALA A 178 -2.37 -16.66 -6.27
N PHE A 179 -3.04 -15.51 -6.05
CA PHE A 179 -2.58 -14.21 -6.54
C PHE A 179 -1.40 -13.69 -5.72
N PHE A 180 -1.50 -13.70 -4.39
CA PHE A 180 -0.50 -13.12 -3.50
C PHE A 180 0.83 -13.91 -3.40
N ARG A 181 0.85 -15.16 -3.90
CA ARG A 181 2.09 -15.92 -4.11
C ARG A 181 3.13 -15.15 -4.93
N HIS A 182 2.68 -14.40 -5.94
CA HIS A 182 3.55 -13.66 -6.87
C HIS A 182 3.29 -12.15 -6.92
N CYS A 183 2.09 -11.71 -6.56
CA CYS A 183 1.64 -10.34 -6.75
C CYS A 183 1.37 -9.64 -5.42
N PHE A 184 1.59 -8.33 -5.35
CA PHE A 184 1.12 -7.51 -4.23
C PHE A 184 0.45 -6.23 -4.74
N VAL A 185 -0.30 -5.54 -3.88
CA VAL A 185 -1.06 -4.34 -4.26
C VAL A 185 -0.77 -3.23 -3.25
N HIS A 186 -0.41 -2.05 -3.75
CA HIS A 186 -0.05 -0.89 -2.94
C HIS A 186 -0.51 0.41 -3.62
N ASN A 187 -0.48 1.54 -2.89
CA ASN A 187 -0.78 2.87 -3.42
C ASN A 187 0.46 3.75 -3.28
N LEU A 188 0.81 4.49 -4.34
CA LEU A 188 1.95 5.42 -4.31
C LEU A 188 1.87 6.41 -3.14
N CYS A 189 0.70 7.00 -2.89
CA CYS A 189 0.48 7.92 -1.78
C CYS A 189 -0.59 7.35 -0.84
N PRO A 190 -0.33 7.21 0.47
CA PRO A 190 -1.30 6.68 1.42
C PRO A 190 -2.41 7.67 1.80
N LEU A 191 -2.36 8.93 1.35
CA LEU A 191 -3.28 9.98 1.80
C LEU A 191 -4.47 10.21 0.84
N LEU A 192 -5.64 10.49 1.40
CA LEU A 192 -6.82 11.00 0.70
C LEU A 192 -6.99 12.48 1.01
N PHE A 193 -7.20 13.30 -0.03
CA PHE A 193 -7.45 14.73 0.12
C PHE A 193 -8.90 15.07 -0.27
N LEU A 194 -9.55 15.91 0.53
CA LEU A 194 -10.92 16.34 0.33
C LEU A 194 -10.99 17.87 0.30
N ALA A 195 -11.75 18.40 -0.64
CA ALA A 195 -12.15 19.80 -0.63
C ALA A 195 -13.26 20.06 0.42
N ALA A 196 -13.51 21.32 0.76
CA ALA A 196 -14.54 21.72 1.72
C ALA A 196 -15.98 21.28 1.35
N SER A 197 -16.22 20.88 0.10
CA SER A 197 -17.49 20.29 -0.37
C SER A 197 -17.59 18.77 -0.17
N GLY A 198 -16.52 18.12 0.31
CA GLY A 198 -16.35 16.67 0.37
C GLY A 198 -15.94 16.04 -0.97
N ARG A 199 -15.63 16.84 -1.99
CA ARG A 199 -15.11 16.35 -3.27
C ARG A 199 -13.69 15.78 -3.09
N ASN A 200 -13.42 14.59 -3.62
CA ASN A 200 -12.06 14.05 -3.69
C ASN A 200 -11.16 14.94 -4.56
N VAL A 201 -9.97 15.26 -4.05
CA VAL A 201 -8.90 16.02 -4.72
C VAL A 201 -7.71 15.06 -4.91
N PRO A 202 -7.60 14.35 -6.06
CA PRO A 202 -6.47 13.47 -6.32
C PRO A 202 -5.17 14.27 -6.47
N PRO A 203 -3.98 13.67 -6.22
CA PRO A 203 -2.69 14.37 -6.28
C PRO A 203 -2.42 15.26 -7.52
N PRO A 204 -2.86 14.93 -8.76
CA PRO A 204 -2.70 15.82 -9.91
C PRO A 204 -3.43 17.17 -9.81
N GLU A 205 -4.48 17.26 -9.00
CA GLU A 205 -5.25 18.50 -8.77
C GLU A 205 -4.63 19.40 -7.67
N LEU A 206 -3.58 18.94 -6.98
CA LEU A 206 -2.76 19.77 -6.09
C LEU A 206 -1.82 20.68 -6.91
N ARG A 207 -1.44 21.86 -6.38
CA ARG A 207 -0.50 22.73 -7.11
C ARG A 207 0.87 22.06 -7.21
N ALA A 208 1.63 22.43 -8.23
CA ALA A 208 2.88 21.72 -8.54
C ALA A 208 3.88 21.63 -7.36
N PRO A 209 4.19 22.71 -6.60
CA PRO A 209 5.15 22.63 -5.50
C PRO A 209 4.67 21.71 -4.36
N GLU A 210 3.40 21.81 -3.97
CA GLU A 210 2.77 20.98 -2.94
C GLU A 210 2.77 19.50 -3.35
N ARG A 211 2.44 19.24 -4.62
CA ARG A 211 2.42 17.90 -5.22
C ARG A 211 3.80 17.25 -5.30
N GLU A 212 4.84 17.99 -5.70
CA GLU A 212 6.20 17.42 -5.74
C GLU A 212 6.74 17.19 -4.33
N ARG A 213 6.49 18.11 -3.38
CA ARG A 213 6.84 17.94 -1.96
C ARG A 213 6.18 16.70 -1.35
N LEU A 214 4.91 16.45 -1.67
CA LEU A 214 4.17 15.26 -1.24
C LEU A 214 4.68 13.97 -1.91
N LEU A 215 4.82 13.98 -3.25
CA LEU A 215 5.08 12.76 -4.02
C LEU A 215 6.57 12.38 -4.11
N GLY A 216 7.49 13.24 -3.66
CA GLY A 216 8.91 12.93 -3.52
C GLY A 216 9.15 11.79 -2.51
N PRO A 217 8.80 11.96 -1.22
CA PRO A 217 8.87 10.91 -0.20
C PRO A 217 8.16 9.62 -0.62
N CYS A 218 6.94 9.73 -1.18
CA CYS A 218 6.19 8.59 -1.73
C CYS A 218 6.97 7.82 -2.82
N GLY A 219 7.73 8.53 -3.67
CA GLY A 219 8.58 7.91 -4.69
C GLY A 219 9.77 7.16 -4.09
N ALA A 220 10.43 7.75 -3.10
CA ALA A 220 11.53 7.09 -2.38
C ALA A 220 11.05 5.84 -1.63
N ALA A 221 9.91 5.92 -0.93
CA ALA A 221 9.30 4.78 -0.25
C ALA A 221 8.88 3.67 -1.23
N LEU A 222 8.34 4.02 -2.40
CA LEU A 222 8.05 3.03 -3.46
C LEU A 222 9.31 2.31 -3.95
N ALA A 223 10.43 3.02 -4.13
CA ALA A 223 11.69 2.41 -4.54
C ALA A 223 12.21 1.44 -3.46
N ALA A 224 12.17 1.85 -2.19
CA ALA A 224 12.54 0.99 -1.06
C ALA A 224 11.63 -0.25 -0.96
N ALA A 225 10.32 -0.10 -1.15
CA ALA A 225 9.37 -1.21 -1.17
C ALA A 225 9.62 -2.18 -2.34
N VAL A 226 9.96 -1.67 -3.53
CA VAL A 226 10.34 -2.49 -4.70
C VAL A 226 11.59 -3.32 -4.42
N VAL A 227 12.58 -2.78 -3.71
CA VAL A 227 13.78 -3.51 -3.28
C VAL A 227 13.43 -4.56 -2.20
N ALA A 228 12.74 -4.15 -1.12
CA ALA A 228 12.38 -5.02 -0.01
C ALA A 228 11.52 -6.23 -0.42
N LEU A 229 10.62 -6.03 -1.39
CA LEU A 229 9.77 -7.08 -1.95
C LEU A 229 10.41 -7.82 -3.15
N ARG A 230 11.62 -7.44 -3.59
CA ARG A 230 12.32 -8.00 -4.77
C ARG A 230 11.46 -7.98 -6.06
N VAL A 231 10.78 -6.85 -6.30
CA VAL A 231 9.83 -6.69 -7.41
C VAL A 231 10.54 -6.68 -8.76
N ARG A 232 10.04 -7.50 -9.69
CA ARG A 232 10.56 -7.64 -11.06
C ARG A 232 9.70 -6.94 -12.12
N LEU A 233 8.48 -6.52 -11.77
CA LEU A 233 7.55 -5.79 -12.63
C LEU A 233 6.61 -4.90 -11.79
N VAL A 234 6.48 -3.63 -12.13
CA VAL A 234 5.42 -2.75 -11.59
C VAL A 234 4.29 -2.61 -12.59
N VAL A 235 3.07 -2.99 -12.20
CA VAL A 235 1.84 -2.83 -12.98
C VAL A 235 1.08 -1.61 -12.44
N ALA A 236 1.25 -0.47 -13.10
CA ALA A 236 0.68 0.79 -12.63
C ALA A 236 -0.74 1.01 -13.16
N LEU A 237 -1.70 1.23 -12.25
CA LEU A 237 -3.10 1.47 -12.59
C LEU A 237 -3.34 2.94 -12.96
N GLY A 238 -3.23 3.22 -14.26
CA GLY A 238 -3.42 4.55 -14.83
C GLY A 238 -2.13 5.39 -14.90
N ARG A 239 -2.18 6.39 -15.79
CA ARG A 239 -1.01 7.18 -16.24
C ARG A 239 -0.26 7.90 -15.13
N VAL A 240 -0.93 8.33 -14.05
CA VAL A 240 -0.29 9.05 -12.94
C VAL A 240 0.62 8.12 -12.14
N ALA A 241 0.11 6.93 -11.76
CA ALA A 241 0.89 5.92 -11.07
C ALA A 241 2.06 5.45 -11.96
N GLU A 242 1.83 5.28 -13.26
CA GLU A 242 2.87 4.85 -14.21
C GLU A 242 4.03 5.86 -14.29
N LEU A 243 3.74 7.13 -14.58
CA LEU A 243 4.77 8.16 -14.74
C LEU A 243 5.54 8.40 -13.42
N ARG A 244 4.85 8.30 -12.27
CA ARG A 244 5.49 8.43 -10.96
C ARG A 244 6.38 7.23 -10.62
N ALA A 245 5.92 6.01 -10.86
CA ALA A 245 6.74 4.82 -10.68
C ALA A 245 7.99 4.85 -11.57
N ARG A 246 7.85 5.18 -12.86
CA ARG A 246 8.99 5.33 -13.78
C ARG A 246 10.02 6.34 -13.25
N ARG A 247 9.56 7.53 -12.83
CA ARG A 247 10.46 8.57 -12.31
C ARG A 247 11.13 8.17 -11.00
N ALA A 248 10.39 7.56 -10.08
CA ALA A 248 10.91 7.13 -8.78
C ALA A 248 11.98 6.04 -8.92
N LEU A 249 11.70 5.00 -9.73
CA LEU A 249 12.61 3.89 -9.95
C LEU A 249 13.86 4.33 -10.72
N ALA A 250 13.72 5.17 -11.75
CA ALA A 250 14.87 5.74 -12.45
C ALA A 250 15.75 6.61 -11.55
N ALA A 251 15.16 7.44 -10.67
CA ALA A 251 15.90 8.25 -9.70
C ALA A 251 16.64 7.40 -8.64
N ALA A 252 16.17 6.18 -8.37
CA ALA A 252 16.82 5.21 -7.49
C ALA A 252 17.76 4.23 -8.22
N GLY A 253 18.01 4.41 -9.52
CA GLY A 253 18.85 3.50 -10.33
C GLY A 253 18.25 2.10 -10.56
N LEU A 254 16.97 1.90 -10.27
CA LEU A 254 16.31 0.58 -10.33
C LEU A 254 15.80 0.27 -11.74
N ALA A 255 16.41 -0.71 -12.39
CA ALA A 255 16.05 -1.19 -13.73
C ALA A 255 14.76 -2.06 -13.79
N VAL A 256 13.79 -1.80 -12.90
CA VAL A 256 12.53 -2.56 -12.81
C VAL A 256 11.52 -2.04 -13.84
N PRO A 257 11.03 -2.88 -14.78
CA PRO A 257 10.09 -2.44 -15.79
C PRO A 257 8.75 -2.00 -15.17
N VAL A 258 8.23 -0.87 -15.66
CA VAL A 258 6.87 -0.40 -15.37
C VAL A 258 5.98 -0.64 -16.61
N ARG A 259 4.79 -1.20 -16.40
CA ARG A 259 3.77 -1.40 -17.44
C ARG A 259 2.44 -0.80 -16.99
N ALA A 260 1.75 -0.12 -17.91
CA ALA A 260 0.44 0.46 -17.65
C ALA A 260 -0.67 -0.60 -17.70
N LEU A 261 -1.60 -0.51 -16.75
CA LEU A 261 -2.93 -1.11 -16.79
C LEU A 261 -3.99 0.02 -16.82
N PRO A 262 -5.09 -0.10 -17.59
CA PRO A 262 -6.16 0.88 -17.55
C PRO A 262 -6.72 1.04 -16.13
N HIS A 263 -7.01 2.26 -15.67
CA HIS A 263 -7.60 2.47 -14.34
C HIS A 263 -9.10 2.10 -14.33
N PRO A 264 -9.60 1.32 -13.34
CA PRO A 264 -11.01 0.88 -13.25
C PRO A 264 -12.05 1.98 -12.96
N SER A 265 -11.66 3.25 -12.92
CA SER A 265 -12.52 4.33 -12.39
C SER A 265 -13.72 4.60 -13.30
N PRO A 266 -14.95 4.76 -12.76
CA PRO A 266 -16.12 5.12 -13.54
C PRO A 266 -16.03 6.51 -14.17
N ARG A 267 -15.09 7.36 -13.72
CA ARG A 267 -14.76 8.65 -14.37
C ARG A 267 -14.12 8.47 -15.75
N ASN A 268 -13.62 7.28 -16.10
CA ASN A 268 -13.09 6.97 -17.42
C ASN A 268 -14.21 6.33 -18.28
N PRO A 269 -14.72 7.00 -19.33
CA PRO A 269 -15.78 6.44 -20.17
C PRO A 269 -15.42 5.11 -20.83
N ARG A 270 -14.13 4.85 -21.09
CA ARG A 270 -13.66 3.55 -21.64
C ARG A 270 -13.79 2.42 -20.62
N ALA A 271 -13.57 2.67 -19.33
CA ALA A 271 -13.70 1.66 -18.29
C ALA A 271 -15.16 1.19 -18.09
N ASN A 272 -16.14 2.04 -18.44
CA ASN A 272 -17.55 1.69 -18.37
C ASN A 272 -18.02 0.81 -19.55
N ARG A 273 -17.18 0.58 -20.57
CA ARG A 273 -17.47 -0.27 -21.74
C ARG A 273 -16.75 -1.61 -21.70
N GLY A 274 -16.55 -2.17 -20.50
CA GLY A 274 -15.85 -3.45 -20.30
C GLY A 274 -14.40 -3.32 -19.86
N TRP A 275 -14.14 -2.63 -18.75
CA TRP A 275 -12.79 -2.54 -18.15
C TRP A 275 -12.15 -3.92 -17.91
N GLU A 276 -12.90 -4.91 -17.44
CA GLU A 276 -12.38 -6.23 -17.08
C GLU A 276 -11.73 -6.95 -18.27
N GLY A 277 -12.38 -6.96 -19.43
CA GLY A 277 -11.82 -7.56 -20.65
C GLY A 277 -10.55 -6.85 -21.12
N ALA A 278 -10.53 -5.52 -21.11
CA ALA A 278 -9.34 -4.73 -21.47
C ALA A 278 -8.18 -4.93 -20.48
N ALA A 279 -8.49 -5.06 -19.18
CA ALA A 279 -7.49 -5.35 -18.16
C ALA A 279 -6.95 -6.78 -18.27
N ARG A 280 -7.82 -7.79 -18.46
CA ARG A 280 -7.42 -9.19 -18.69
C ARG A 280 -6.51 -9.33 -19.92
N ALA A 281 -6.90 -8.77 -21.06
CA ALA A 281 -6.06 -8.78 -22.28
C ALA A 281 -4.69 -8.15 -22.00
N ARG A 282 -4.65 -6.99 -21.35
CA ARG A 282 -3.40 -6.32 -21.00
C ARG A 282 -2.52 -7.10 -20.02
N LEU A 283 -3.12 -7.86 -19.09
CA LEU A 283 -2.38 -8.76 -18.18
C LEU A 283 -1.78 -9.96 -18.91
N GLY A 284 -2.42 -10.44 -19.99
CA GLY A 284 -1.88 -11.46 -20.89
C GLY A 284 -0.66 -10.95 -21.64
N GLU A 285 -0.80 -9.82 -22.33
CA GLU A 285 0.27 -9.14 -23.09
C GLU A 285 1.57 -8.91 -22.28
N ILE A 286 1.45 -8.62 -20.98
CA ILE A 286 2.61 -8.38 -20.10
C ILE A 286 3.06 -9.62 -19.31
N GLY A 287 2.50 -10.79 -19.60
CA GLY A 287 2.91 -12.09 -19.04
C GLY A 287 2.39 -12.41 -17.63
N VAL A 288 1.55 -11.56 -17.04
CA VAL A 288 1.05 -11.75 -15.67
C VAL A 288 0.04 -12.90 -15.59
N LEU A 289 -0.81 -13.12 -16.60
CA LEU A 289 -1.74 -14.26 -16.60
C LEU A 289 -1.00 -15.61 -16.54
N ARG A 290 0.12 -15.73 -17.25
CA ARG A 290 0.99 -16.92 -17.22
C ARG A 290 1.58 -17.16 -15.83
N LEU A 291 2.03 -16.11 -15.15
CA LEU A 291 2.55 -16.18 -13.79
C LEU A 291 1.49 -16.63 -12.77
N LEU A 292 0.23 -16.25 -12.99
CA LEU A 292 -0.92 -16.69 -12.19
C LEU A 292 -1.42 -18.10 -12.53
N GLY A 293 -0.81 -18.80 -13.50
CA GLY A 293 -1.25 -20.13 -13.96
C GLY A 293 -2.53 -20.11 -14.82
N VAL A 294 -3.00 -18.94 -15.24
CA VAL A 294 -4.22 -18.78 -16.03
C VAL A 294 -3.92 -19.12 -17.50
N ARG A 295 -4.36 -20.30 -17.95
CA ARG A 295 -4.23 -20.74 -19.35
C ARG A 295 -5.00 -19.79 -20.29
N GLU A 296 -4.28 -19.11 -21.18
CA GLU A 296 -4.88 -18.35 -22.29
C GLU A 296 -5.48 -19.33 -23.29
N GLY A 297 -6.81 -19.50 -23.26
CA GLY A 297 -7.53 -20.36 -24.21
C GLY A 297 -8.67 -21.21 -23.62
N ALA A 298 -8.87 -21.22 -22.31
CA ALA A 298 -9.92 -22.02 -21.66
C ALA A 298 -11.36 -21.54 -22.01
N ARG A 299 -11.88 -22.00 -23.15
CA ARG A 299 -13.28 -22.50 -23.19
C ARG A 299 -13.36 -23.68 -22.21
N LEU A 300 -14.49 -23.85 -21.54
CA LEU A 300 -14.69 -24.96 -20.60
C LEU A 300 -14.35 -26.31 -21.27
N GLY A 301 -13.33 -26.98 -20.75
CA GLY A 301 -12.75 -28.21 -21.29
C GLY A 301 -11.76 -28.81 -20.29
N SER A 302 -11.93 -30.10 -20.03
CA SER A 302 -11.32 -30.88 -18.95
C SER A 302 -9.79 -30.99 -18.93
N GLY A 303 -9.21 -31.00 -17.72
CA GLY A 303 -8.14 -31.94 -17.34
C GLY A 303 -6.69 -31.53 -17.60
N GLY A 304 -5.79 -32.00 -16.74
CA GLY A 304 -4.33 -31.94 -16.90
C GLY A 304 -3.62 -31.01 -15.91
N MET A 305 -3.14 -31.59 -14.81
CA MET A 305 -2.24 -30.98 -13.83
C MET A 305 -0.80 -31.11 -14.35
N GLU A 306 -0.02 -30.03 -14.35
CA GLU A 306 1.43 -30.07 -14.51
C GLU A 306 2.07 -29.13 -13.48
N VAL A 307 3.17 -29.58 -12.88
CA VAL A 307 3.88 -28.92 -11.78
C VAL A 307 5.27 -28.50 -12.28
N GLY A 308 5.78 -27.36 -11.79
CA GLY A 308 7.16 -26.94 -12.02
C GLY A 308 7.37 -26.07 -13.26
N GLY A 309 7.13 -24.76 -13.13
CA GLY A 309 7.45 -23.76 -14.15
C GLY A 309 8.33 -22.64 -13.59
N ALA A 310 9.55 -22.51 -14.10
CA ALA A 310 10.47 -21.44 -13.71
C ALA A 310 9.86 -20.05 -13.99
N VAL A 311 10.18 -19.06 -13.14
CA VAL A 311 9.61 -17.71 -13.23
C VAL A 311 9.96 -17.07 -14.59
N PRO A 312 8.97 -16.72 -15.44
CA PRO A 312 9.25 -16.20 -16.78
C PRO A 312 10.03 -14.89 -16.71
N GLN A 313 11.03 -14.74 -17.58
CA GLN A 313 11.72 -13.47 -17.75
C GLN A 313 10.76 -12.46 -18.40
N PHE A 314 10.54 -11.32 -17.73
CA PHE A 314 9.78 -10.22 -18.32
C PHE A 314 10.59 -9.55 -19.43
N PRO A 315 10.01 -9.29 -20.62
CA PRO A 315 10.71 -8.61 -21.69
C PRO A 315 11.22 -7.23 -21.28
N LEU A 316 12.55 -7.07 -21.23
CA LEU A 316 13.21 -5.78 -21.08
C LEU A 316 12.95 -4.91 -22.32
N PRO A 317 12.79 -3.58 -22.19
CA PRO A 317 12.73 -2.70 -23.35
C PRO A 317 14.11 -2.64 -24.02
N GLY A 318 14.25 -3.32 -25.17
CA GLY A 318 15.50 -3.36 -25.92
C GLY A 318 15.89 -1.99 -26.49
N THR A 319 17.17 -1.65 -26.36
CA THR A 319 17.79 -0.47 -26.97
C THR A 319 18.34 -0.80 -28.36
N GLY A 320 17.75 -0.22 -29.40
CA GLY A 320 18.36 -0.11 -30.73
C GLY A 320 18.05 -1.23 -31.73
N GLY A 321 17.40 -0.87 -32.83
CA GLY A 321 17.19 -1.73 -34.00
C GLY A 321 16.43 -0.96 -35.08
N LYS A 322 17.06 -0.67 -36.22
CA LYS A 322 16.47 0.16 -37.30
C LYS A 322 15.51 -0.65 -38.18
N GLY A 323 14.38 -0.04 -38.53
CA GLY A 323 13.83 -0.07 -39.89
C GLY A 323 12.77 -1.12 -40.22
N ALA A 324 11.51 -0.68 -40.29
CA ALA A 324 10.57 -0.91 -41.40
C ALA A 324 9.39 0.06 -41.26
N GLY A 325 8.83 0.56 -42.37
CA GLY A 325 7.87 1.66 -42.36
C GLY A 325 6.44 1.27 -41.96
N GLY A 326 5.75 2.20 -41.30
CA GLY A 326 4.32 2.13 -41.00
C GLY A 326 3.81 3.52 -40.63
N SER A 327 2.75 3.99 -41.29
CA SER A 327 2.30 5.40 -41.28
C SER A 327 2.05 5.96 -39.87
N LEU A 328 2.67 7.09 -39.55
CA LEU A 328 2.37 7.90 -38.37
C LEU A 328 1.25 8.90 -38.70
N CYS A 329 0.11 8.78 -38.01
CA CYS A 329 -0.97 9.75 -38.12
C CYS A 329 -0.54 11.11 -37.53
N GLN A 330 -0.96 12.19 -38.20
CA GLN A 330 -0.51 13.56 -37.94
C GLN A 330 -0.96 14.10 -36.57
N PHE A 331 -0.15 14.97 -35.99
CA PHE A 331 -0.49 15.83 -34.86
C PHE A 331 -0.96 17.18 -35.38
N ASP A 332 -2.12 17.66 -34.95
CA ASP A 332 -2.49 19.06 -35.11
C ASP A 332 -1.74 19.94 -34.10
N GLN A 333 -1.05 20.95 -34.62
CA GLN A 333 -0.40 21.98 -33.81
C GLN A 333 -1.41 23.08 -33.42
N LEU A 334 -1.47 23.40 -32.14
CA LEU A 334 -1.84 24.74 -31.68
C LEU A 334 -0.57 25.39 -31.14
N GLY A 335 -0.03 26.35 -31.90
CA GLY A 335 1.21 27.03 -31.57
C GLY A 335 1.01 28.25 -30.69
N ALA A 336 2.05 28.62 -29.94
CA ALA A 336 2.33 30.00 -29.53
C ALA A 336 3.78 30.14 -29.01
N GLY A 337 4.52 31.09 -29.58
CA GLY A 337 5.55 31.86 -28.85
C GLY A 337 6.94 31.24 -28.70
N GLU A 338 7.78 31.38 -29.73
CA GLU A 338 9.24 31.37 -29.55
C GLU A 338 9.71 32.68 -28.89
N LYS A 339 10.60 32.57 -27.88
CA LYS A 339 11.71 33.50 -27.63
C LYS A 339 12.88 32.69 -27.07
N GLY A 340 13.98 32.62 -27.80
CA GLY A 340 15.18 31.89 -27.38
C GLY A 340 16.13 32.71 -26.53
N ILE A 341 17.07 32.04 -25.86
CA ILE A 341 18.48 32.44 -25.76
C ILE A 341 19.35 31.21 -25.44
N ASP A 342 20.47 31.19 -26.15
CA ASP A 342 21.66 30.32 -26.18
C ASP A 342 22.19 29.73 -24.85
N GLY A 343 22.96 28.63 -24.93
CA GLY A 343 23.99 28.32 -23.91
C GLY A 343 24.29 26.86 -23.57
N ALA A 344 25.09 26.17 -24.42
CA ALA A 344 25.99 25.04 -24.12
C ALA A 344 25.58 23.90 -23.13
N LEU A 345 25.48 22.68 -23.67
CA LEU A 345 25.58 21.42 -22.92
C LEU A 345 27.05 21.02 -22.70
N PRO A 346 27.49 20.64 -21.49
CA PRO A 346 28.77 19.96 -21.30
C PRO A 346 28.67 18.48 -21.69
N GLN A 347 29.68 17.98 -22.40
CA GLN A 347 29.84 16.56 -22.73
C GLN A 347 30.47 15.80 -21.54
N PHE A 348 30.02 14.57 -21.30
CA PHE A 348 30.68 13.65 -20.36
C PHE A 348 31.56 12.65 -21.12
N PRO A 349 32.80 12.33 -20.65
CA PRO A 349 33.66 11.35 -21.30
C PRO A 349 33.14 9.92 -21.07
N GLN A 350 33.32 9.06 -22.08
CA GLN A 350 33.20 7.61 -21.89
C GLN A 350 34.52 7.04 -21.36
N ALA A 351 34.44 6.16 -20.37
CA ALA A 351 35.53 5.28 -19.97
C ALA A 351 34.95 3.95 -19.47
N GLU A 352 34.90 2.94 -20.35
CA GLU A 352 34.86 1.54 -19.92
C GLU A 352 36.30 1.07 -19.71
N LYS A 353 36.62 0.55 -18.51
CA LYS A 353 37.21 -0.79 -18.35
C LYS A 353 37.55 -1.15 -16.90
N ASP A 354 37.44 -2.44 -16.65
CA ASP A 354 38.16 -3.27 -15.68
C ASP A 354 38.14 -2.85 -14.20
N LEU A 355 37.35 -3.59 -13.41
CA LEU A 355 37.85 -4.32 -12.24
C LEU A 355 36.85 -5.41 -11.85
N GLY A 356 37.32 -6.65 -11.75
CA GLY A 356 36.52 -7.79 -11.30
C GLY A 356 36.77 -8.17 -9.84
N HIS A 357 36.10 -9.25 -9.44
CA HIS A 357 36.28 -10.04 -8.22
C HIS A 357 35.59 -9.62 -6.90
N HIS A 358 34.87 -10.62 -6.38
CA HIS A 358 34.41 -10.87 -5.00
C HIS A 358 33.54 -9.82 -4.28
N TYR A 359 32.24 -10.14 -4.19
CA TYR A 359 31.46 -9.87 -2.99
C TYR A 359 31.09 -11.19 -2.30
N ARG A 360 31.62 -11.36 -1.09
CA ARG A 360 31.18 -12.36 -0.11
C ARG A 360 30.10 -11.68 0.74
N ALA A 361 28.96 -12.31 0.94
CA ALA A 361 27.85 -11.73 1.69
C ALA A 361 27.99 -12.06 3.17
N GLU A 362 28.29 -11.06 4.00
CA GLU A 362 28.13 -11.14 5.45
C GLU A 362 27.57 -9.80 5.99
N ASP A 363 26.73 -9.95 7.01
CA ASP A 363 26.10 -8.97 7.92
C ASP A 363 24.90 -8.09 7.45
N GLU A 364 23.84 -8.13 8.25
CA GLU A 364 22.58 -7.41 8.04
C GLU A 364 22.58 -6.07 8.80
N SER A 365 22.52 -4.95 8.07
CA SER A 365 22.12 -3.67 8.66
C SER A 365 21.17 -2.91 7.73
N LEU A 366 20.09 -2.37 8.31
CA LEU A 366 19.13 -1.54 7.58
C LEU A 366 19.82 -0.25 7.11
N PRO A 367 19.58 0.21 5.86
CA PRO A 367 20.23 1.41 5.34
C PRO A 367 19.79 2.65 6.13
N GLN A 368 20.75 3.29 6.80
CA GLN A 368 20.53 4.58 7.45
C GLN A 368 20.37 5.68 6.39
N PHE A 369 19.30 6.46 6.49
CA PHE A 369 19.10 7.64 5.64
C PHE A 369 19.99 8.80 6.12
N PRO A 370 20.58 9.60 5.21
CA PRO A 370 21.42 10.73 5.59
C PRO A 370 20.58 11.80 6.27
N GLN A 371 20.90 12.08 7.54
CA GLN A 371 20.34 13.23 8.25
C GLN A 371 20.91 14.52 7.65
N LEU A 372 20.03 15.45 7.28
CA LEU A 372 20.41 16.81 6.90
C LEU A 372 20.92 17.57 8.14
N GLY A 373 22.23 17.54 8.33
CA GLY A 373 22.90 18.21 9.44
C GLY A 373 22.71 19.72 9.40
N ILE A 374 21.86 20.25 10.26
CA ILE A 374 21.82 21.68 10.59
C ILE A 374 22.96 21.94 11.58
N GLY A 375 24.15 22.25 11.06
CA GLY A 375 25.31 22.55 11.87
C GLY A 375 25.11 23.81 12.71
N ARG A 376 24.82 23.64 14.00
CA ARG A 376 25.09 24.69 14.99
C ARG A 376 26.59 24.79 15.16
N LYS A 377 27.15 25.98 14.90
CA LYS A 377 28.41 26.39 15.52
C LYS A 377 28.09 27.26 16.73
N GLU A 378 28.47 26.76 17.89
CA GLU A 378 28.75 27.59 19.06
C GLU A 378 30.24 27.97 18.96
N ASP A 379 30.52 29.26 18.83
CA ASP A 379 31.86 29.83 19.00
C ASP A 379 31.65 31.14 19.78
N GLY A 380 32.03 31.17 21.06
CA GLY A 380 31.87 32.33 21.93
C GLY A 380 33.21 32.97 22.27
N ALA A 381 33.37 34.26 21.97
CA ALA A 381 34.43 35.09 22.57
C ALA A 381 34.17 36.61 22.45
N ALA A 382 34.46 37.30 23.55
CA ALA A 382 34.91 38.69 23.68
C ALA A 382 33.97 39.88 23.35
N LEU A 383 34.00 40.84 24.29
CA LEU A 383 33.41 42.18 24.23
C LEU A 383 34.46 43.22 23.81
N SER A 384 34.07 44.19 22.98
CA SER A 384 34.65 45.55 22.91
C SER A 384 33.57 46.48 22.34
N GLN A 385 32.89 47.27 23.17
CA GLN A 385 33.18 48.70 23.42
C GLN A 385 33.08 49.60 22.18
N PHE A 386 32.06 50.48 22.24
CA PHE A 386 31.91 51.81 21.64
C PHE A 386 32.31 52.06 20.17
N ASP A 387 31.33 52.52 19.39
CA ASP A 387 31.39 53.95 19.02
C ASP A 387 29.98 54.58 18.95
N GLN A 388 29.88 55.86 19.30
CA GLN A 388 28.65 56.66 19.17
C GLN A 388 28.84 57.66 18.02
N LEU A 389 27.86 57.81 17.12
CA LEU A 389 27.64 59.05 16.35
C LEU A 389 26.34 58.97 15.52
N GLY A 390 25.72 60.14 15.27
CA GLY A 390 24.84 60.32 14.11
C GLY A 390 23.33 60.32 14.35
N THR A 391 22.79 61.46 14.78
CA THR A 391 21.36 61.78 14.76
C THR A 391 20.77 61.83 13.34
N GLY A 392 19.52 61.38 13.16
CA GLY A 392 18.76 61.60 11.92
C GLY A 392 17.33 61.08 12.00
N GLY A 393 16.38 61.91 12.46
CA GLY A 393 14.98 61.53 12.61
C GLY A 393 14.08 62.01 11.48
N GLN A 394 13.20 61.13 11.01
CA GLN A 394 11.91 61.33 10.33
C GLN A 394 11.24 59.94 10.40
N GLY A 395 10.01 59.72 10.87
CA GLY A 395 8.84 60.59 10.89
C GLY A 395 7.72 59.83 10.15
N ILE A 396 7.06 58.89 10.83
CA ILE A 396 6.00 58.06 10.25
C ILE A 396 4.71 58.11 11.08
N ASP A 397 3.79 58.98 10.68
CA ASP A 397 2.39 58.93 11.11
C ASP A 397 1.62 57.93 10.23
N GLY A 398 0.81 57.06 10.83
CA GLY A 398 0.09 56.01 10.09
C GLY A 398 -0.87 55.20 10.96
N ALA A 399 -2.09 55.71 11.15
CA ALA A 399 -3.08 55.24 12.11
C ALA A 399 -3.43 53.73 12.09
N LEU A 400 -3.64 53.18 13.29
CA LEU A 400 -4.35 51.92 13.53
C LEU A 400 -5.88 52.11 13.33
N PRO A 401 -6.58 51.18 12.66
CA PRO A 401 -8.04 51.21 12.59
C PRO A 401 -8.67 50.72 13.90
N GLN A 402 -9.60 51.52 14.47
CA GLN A 402 -10.41 51.14 15.62
C GLN A 402 -11.66 50.34 15.19
N PHE A 403 -12.03 49.34 15.99
CA PHE A 403 -13.34 48.67 15.89
C PHE A 403 -14.40 49.45 16.68
N PRO A 404 -15.60 49.70 16.12
CA PRO A 404 -16.70 50.30 16.88
C PRO A 404 -17.40 49.26 17.78
N HIS A 405 -17.57 49.60 19.05
CA HIS A 405 -18.40 48.83 19.98
C HIS A 405 -19.90 49.16 19.84
N SER A 406 -20.69 48.15 20.20
CA SER A 406 -22.12 48.16 20.53
C SER A 406 -22.75 49.48 20.99
N GLY A 407 -23.89 49.83 20.38
CA GLY A 407 -24.90 50.74 20.95
C GLY A 407 -26.29 50.09 20.91
N ALA A 408 -27.00 50.09 22.03
CA ALA A 408 -28.34 49.52 22.14
C ALA A 408 -29.43 50.51 21.67
N GLY A 409 -30.57 49.98 21.22
CA GLY A 409 -31.76 50.76 20.86
C GLY A 409 -32.99 49.86 20.87
N GLU A 410 -33.84 50.02 21.88
CA GLU A 410 -35.03 49.21 22.10
C GLU A 410 -36.17 49.58 21.14
N ARG A 411 -37.00 48.59 20.79
CA ARG A 411 -38.46 48.75 20.62
C ARG A 411 -39.15 47.39 20.58
N GLU A 412 -40.07 47.18 21.53
CA GLU A 412 -40.95 46.01 21.58
C GLU A 412 -42.06 46.09 20.52
N VAL A 413 -42.42 44.94 19.94
CA VAL A 413 -43.83 44.50 19.76
C VAL A 413 -43.84 42.97 19.90
N GLY A 414 -44.72 42.43 20.75
CA GLY A 414 -44.72 41.00 21.13
C GLY A 414 -45.52 40.06 20.21
N GLY A 415 -45.46 38.75 20.50
CA GLY A 415 -46.22 37.73 19.76
C GLY A 415 -45.92 36.27 20.11
N SER A 416 -46.42 35.80 21.26
CA SER A 416 -46.77 34.41 21.63
C SER A 416 -45.89 33.21 21.19
N LEU A 417 -45.25 32.57 22.18
CA LEU A 417 -44.87 31.15 22.15
C LEU A 417 -46.08 30.24 22.51
N PRO A 418 -46.28 29.08 21.87
CA PRO A 418 -47.11 28.00 22.40
C PRO A 418 -46.32 27.10 23.37
N GLN A 419 -47.01 26.62 24.41
CA GLN A 419 -46.44 25.80 25.49
C GLN A 419 -46.44 24.30 25.15
N PHE A 420 -45.51 23.54 25.75
CA PHE A 420 -45.59 22.08 25.86
C PHE A 420 -46.53 21.67 27.01
N PRO A 421 -47.37 20.63 26.84
CA PRO A 421 -47.92 19.88 27.96
C PRO A 421 -47.07 18.62 28.27
N HIS A 422 -46.84 18.37 29.56
CA HIS A 422 -46.29 17.12 30.07
C HIS A 422 -47.38 16.11 30.46
N SER A 423 -46.95 14.87 30.73
CA SER A 423 -47.57 13.83 31.59
C SER A 423 -48.59 12.86 30.96
N GLY A 424 -48.57 11.62 31.48
CA GLY A 424 -49.49 10.53 31.12
C GLY A 424 -48.78 9.20 30.87
N GLY A 425 -48.51 8.43 31.94
CA GLY A 425 -47.99 7.06 31.81
C GLY A 425 -49.11 6.02 31.67
N GLY A 426 -48.79 4.82 31.16
CA GLY A 426 -49.72 3.69 31.08
C GLY A 426 -49.05 2.41 30.59
N LEU A 427 -48.91 1.43 31.51
CA LEU A 427 -48.61 0.04 31.15
C LEU A 427 -49.87 -0.65 30.60
N GLY A 428 -49.68 -1.58 29.66
CA GLY A 428 -50.74 -2.49 29.19
C GLY A 428 -50.14 -3.63 28.37
N LEU A 429 -50.40 -4.88 28.78
CA LEU A 429 -49.96 -6.08 28.06
C LEU A 429 -50.84 -6.33 26.81
N LEU A 430 -50.22 -6.72 25.70
CA LEU A 430 -50.34 -8.08 25.11
C LEU A 430 -49.36 -8.25 23.94
#